data_AF-A0A1Z8LSJ7-F1
#
_entry.id   AF-A0A1Z8LSJ7-F1
#
_cell.length_a   1.000
_cell.length_b   1.000
_cell.length_c   1.000
_cell.angle_alpha   90.00
_cell.angle_beta   90.00
_cell.angle_gamma   90.00
#
_symmetry.space_group_name_H-M   'P 1'
#
loop_
_entity.id
_entity.type
_entity.pdbx_description
1 polymer ?
#
loop_
_entity_poly.entity_id
_entity_poly.type
_entity_poly.pdbx_seq_one_letter_code
_entity_poly.pdbx_strand_id
1 'polypeptide(L)'
;MLEKIIKVFNADSLSHLIIIFTVFGITGSLSVGLSDPILNYLKLDEITDHVVVRMLLRIIVIIIVYQCLLIVVGSIFGQFDYFKKIQKRFLVRIRVIK
;
A
#
# COMPACT_ATOMS: atom_id res chain seq x y z
N MET A 1 -13.50 4.68 -23.33
CA MET A 1 -13.51 4.54 -21.85
C MET A 1 -12.20 3.94 -21.34
N LEU A 2 -11.71 2.83 -21.92
CA LEU A 2 -10.43 2.20 -21.58
C LEU A 2 -9.23 3.16 -21.62
N GLU A 3 -9.13 4.01 -22.63
CA GLU A 3 -8.02 4.95 -22.78
C GLU A 3 -7.89 5.96 -21.63
N LYS A 4 -9.01 6.36 -21.00
CA LYS A 4 -8.97 7.21 -19.81
C LYS A 4 -8.32 6.50 -18.61
N ILE A 5 -8.58 5.21 -18.44
CA ILE A 5 -8.06 4.41 -17.32
C ILE A 5 -6.54 4.22 -17.48
N ILE A 6 -6.11 3.89 -18.70
CA ILE A 6 -4.69 3.75 -19.06
C ILE A 6 -3.93 5.05 -18.75
N LYS A 7 -4.50 6.20 -19.11
CA LYS A 7 -3.90 7.52 -18.86
C LYS A 7 -3.86 7.90 -17.37
N VAL A 8 -4.88 7.55 -16.59
CA VAL A 8 -4.92 7.77 -15.13
C VAL A 8 -3.84 6.96 -14.41
N PHE A 9 -3.70 5.69 -14.79
CA PHE A 9 -2.69 4.81 -14.19
C PHE A 9 -1.31 4.96 -14.81
N ASN A 10 -1.10 5.75 -15.87
CA ASN A 10 0.19 5.78 -16.60
C ASN A 10 0.66 4.35 -16.99
N ALA A 11 -0.27 3.47 -17.34
CA ALA A 11 0.06 2.14 -17.81
C ALA A 11 0.31 2.21 -19.33
N ASP A 12 1.33 1.52 -19.85
CA ASP A 12 1.61 1.52 -21.29
C ASP A 12 0.67 0.59 -22.08
N SER A 13 0.04 -0.40 -21.41
CA SER A 13 -0.81 -1.41 -22.05
C SER A 13 -1.85 -2.01 -21.10
N LEU A 14 -2.85 -2.69 -21.66
CA LEU A 14 -3.83 -3.49 -20.89
C LEU A 14 -3.15 -4.57 -20.03
N SER A 15 -2.08 -5.18 -20.54
CA SER A 15 -1.28 -6.18 -19.83
C SER A 15 -0.62 -5.57 -18.58
N HIS A 16 -0.12 -4.33 -18.68
CA HIS A 16 0.45 -3.60 -17.57
C HIS A 16 -0.63 -3.30 -16.50
N LEU A 17 -1.84 -2.91 -16.92
CA LEU A 17 -2.95 -2.66 -16.01
C LEU A 17 -3.34 -3.91 -15.19
N ILE A 18 -3.36 -5.09 -15.82
CA ILE A 18 -3.63 -6.36 -15.14
C ILE A 18 -2.56 -6.62 -14.07
N ILE A 19 -1.27 -6.45 -14.40
CA ILE A 19 -0.17 -6.61 -13.44
C ILE A 19 -0.35 -5.67 -12.26
N ILE A 20 -0.72 -4.40 -12.50
CA ILE A 20 -0.96 -3.42 -11.44
C ILE A 20 -2.07 -3.90 -10.50
N PHE A 21 -3.20 -4.33 -11.03
CA PHE A 21 -4.31 -4.84 -10.21
C PHE A 21 -3.94 -6.10 -9.45
N THR A 22 -3.20 -7.02 -10.06
CA THR A 22 -2.70 -8.24 -9.38
C THR A 22 -1.78 -7.88 -8.22
N VAL A 23 -0.80 -6.99 -8.44
CA VAL A 23 0.10 -6.51 -7.38
C VAL A 23 -0.70 -5.84 -6.28
N PHE A 24 -1.68 -5.00 -6.62
CA PHE A 24 -2.55 -4.36 -5.63
C PHE A 24 -3.39 -5.35 -4.82
N GLY A 25 -3.95 -6.39 -5.46
CA GLY A 25 -4.71 -7.43 -4.76
C GLY A 25 -3.84 -8.26 -3.81
N ILE A 26 -2.63 -8.64 -4.25
CA ILE A 26 -1.67 -9.38 -3.42
C ILE A 26 -1.21 -8.51 -2.24
N THR A 27 -0.75 -7.29 -2.51
CA THR A 27 -0.26 -6.38 -1.46
C THR A 27 -1.33 -5.98 -0.47
N GLY A 28 -2.57 -5.76 -0.93
CA GLY A 28 -3.71 -5.46 -0.07
C GLY A 28 -4.09 -6.62 0.86
N SER A 29 -4.07 -7.84 0.34
CA SER A 29 -4.34 -9.04 1.17
C SER A 29 -3.20 -9.29 2.17
N LEU A 30 -1.95 -9.16 1.72
CA LEU A 30 -0.77 -9.35 2.56
C LEU A 30 -0.65 -8.27 3.66
N SER A 31 -1.01 -7.02 3.39
CA SER A 31 -0.86 -5.94 4.38
C SER A 31 -1.77 -6.15 5.58
N VAL A 32 -2.99 -6.68 5.39
CA VAL A 32 -3.89 -7.02 6.49
C VAL A 32 -3.28 -8.14 7.33
N GLY A 33 -2.88 -9.26 6.72
CA GLY A 33 -2.32 -10.40 7.44
C GLY A 33 -0.98 -10.10 8.13
N LEU A 34 -0.14 -9.25 7.54
CA LEU A 34 1.12 -8.82 8.16
C LEU A 34 0.93 -7.72 9.20
N SER A 35 -0.16 -6.96 9.15
CA SER A 35 -0.42 -5.96 10.17
C SER A 35 -0.73 -6.58 11.53
N ASP A 36 -1.44 -7.71 11.59
CA ASP A 36 -1.80 -8.37 12.86
C ASP A 36 -0.61 -8.69 13.79
N PRO A 37 0.48 -9.34 13.34
CA PRO A 37 1.66 -9.56 14.19
C PRO A 37 2.34 -8.26 14.60
N ILE A 38 2.32 -7.24 13.75
CA ILE A 38 2.90 -5.92 14.04
C ILE A 38 2.08 -5.19 15.12
N LEU A 39 0.75 -5.27 15.03
CA LEU A 39 -0.19 -4.70 15.99
C LEU A 39 -0.07 -5.38 17.36
N ASN A 40 0.11 -6.70 17.37
CA ASN A 40 0.38 -7.46 18.59
C ASN A 40 1.75 -7.13 19.20
N TYR A 41 2.79 -6.93 18.37
CA TYR A 41 4.11 -6.50 18.85
C TYR A 41 4.06 -5.09 19.46
N LEU A 42 3.27 -4.19 18.86
CA LEU A 42 3.00 -2.86 19.38
C LEU A 42 2.13 -2.87 20.64
N LYS A 43 1.56 -4.01 21.02
CA LYS A 43 0.66 -4.18 22.19
C LYS A 43 -0.39 -3.06 22.27
N LEU A 44 -1.14 -2.84 21.19
CA LEU A 44 -2.15 -1.78 21.15
C LEU A 44 -3.21 -1.87 22.26
N ASP A 45 -3.39 -3.05 22.84
CA ASP A 45 -4.19 -3.28 24.05
C ASP A 45 -3.69 -2.52 25.28
N GLU A 46 -2.37 -2.31 25.44
CA GLU A 46 -1.79 -1.59 26.58
C GLU A 46 -1.73 -0.07 26.37
N ILE A 47 -1.86 0.42 25.12
CA ILE A 47 -1.71 1.85 24.80
C ILE A 47 -3.03 2.62 25.04
N THR A 48 -4.19 1.98 24.85
CA THR A 48 -5.47 2.69 24.86
C THR A 48 -6.71 1.77 24.92
N ASP A 49 -7.61 2.07 25.85
CA ASP A 49 -8.94 1.42 25.98
C ASP A 49 -9.99 1.93 24.97
N HIS A 50 -9.72 3.07 24.32
CA HIS A 50 -10.64 3.63 23.33
C HIS A 50 -10.60 2.88 22.00
N VAL A 51 -11.68 2.14 21.72
CA VAL A 51 -11.90 1.35 20.49
C VAL A 51 -11.63 2.16 19.21
N VAL A 52 -12.04 3.42 19.16
CA VAL A 52 -11.86 4.30 17.99
C VAL A 52 -10.38 4.58 17.71
N VAL A 53 -9.61 4.89 18.75
CA VAL A 53 -8.17 5.20 18.61
C VAL A 53 -7.40 3.95 18.22
N ARG A 54 -7.74 2.79 18.78
CA ARG A 54 -7.19 1.50 18.38
C ARG A 54 -7.43 1.19 16.90
N MET A 55 -8.65 1.41 16.41
CA MET A 55 -8.99 1.21 15.01
C MET A 55 -8.20 2.15 14.08
N LEU A 56 -8.05 3.43 14.46
CA LEU A 56 -7.24 4.39 13.70
C LEU A 56 -5.76 3.99 13.65
N LEU A 57 -5.17 3.59 14.78
CA LEU A 57 -3.80 3.08 14.84
C LEU A 57 -3.63 1.84 13.97
N ARG A 58 -4.61 0.93 13.97
CA ARG A 58 -4.62 -0.24 13.10
C ARG A 58 -4.55 0.14 11.62
N ILE A 59 -5.38 1.09 11.19
CA ILE A 59 -5.38 1.58 9.80
C ILE A 59 -4.04 2.23 9.46
N ILE A 60 -3.46 3.04 10.35
CA ILE A 60 -2.17 3.68 10.13
C ILE A 60 -1.06 2.63 9.92
N VAL A 61 -1.00 1.61 10.78
CA VAL A 61 -0.02 0.52 10.65
C VAL A 61 -0.21 -0.24 9.34
N ILE A 62 -1.45 -0.61 8.99
CA ILE A 62 -1.76 -1.27 7.72
C ILE A 62 -1.26 -0.44 6.54
N ILE A 63 -1.50 0.88 6.56
CA ILE A 63 -1.04 1.78 5.51
C ILE A 63 0.48 1.79 5.42
N ILE A 64 1.22 1.88 6.53
CA ILE A 64 2.69 1.86 6.53
C ILE A 64 3.22 0.54 5.97
N VAL A 65 2.69 -0.59 6.45
CA VAL A 65 3.06 -1.94 5.99
C VAL A 65 2.77 -2.10 4.51
N TYR A 66 1.61 -1.64 4.06
CA TYR A 66 1.23 -1.64 2.66
C TYR A 66 2.20 -0.84 1.79
N GLN A 67 2.65 0.35 2.23
CA GLN A 67 3.64 1.12 1.48
C GLN A 67 4.95 0.35 1.27
N CYS A 68 5.40 -0.41 2.27
CA CYS A 68 6.58 -1.27 2.12
C CYS A 68 6.32 -2.45 1.18
N LEU A 69 5.19 -3.16 1.37
CA LEU A 69 4.83 -4.32 0.55
C LEU A 69 4.63 -3.97 -0.91
N LEU A 70 4.08 -2.78 -1.21
CA LEU A 70 3.87 -2.30 -2.57
C LEU A 70 5.18 -2.29 -3.37
N ILE A 71 6.28 -1.82 -2.77
CA ILE A 71 7.60 -1.85 -3.41
C ILE A 71 8.07 -3.29 -3.60
N VAL A 72 7.97 -4.12 -2.56
CA VAL A 72 8.49 -5.50 -2.56
C VAL A 72 7.79 -6.32 -3.63
N VAL A 73 6.45 -6.35 -3.62
CA VAL A 73 5.67 -7.09 -4.60
C VAL A 73 5.80 -6.46 -5.98
N GLY A 74 5.82 -5.13 -6.09
CA GLY A 74 6.11 -4.43 -7.34
C GLY A 74 7.46 -4.80 -7.95
N SER A 75 8.47 -5.08 -7.12
CA SER A 75 9.80 -5.56 -7.54
C SER A 75 9.73 -6.98 -8.10
N ILE A 76 8.97 -7.87 -7.46
CA ILE A 76 8.80 -9.27 -7.89
C ILE A 76 8.19 -9.34 -9.30
N PHE A 77 7.26 -8.44 -9.62
CA PHE A 77 6.61 -8.37 -10.94
C PHE A 77 7.40 -7.53 -11.97
N GLY A 78 8.61 -7.06 -11.65
CA GLY A 78 9.45 -6.27 -12.55
C GLY A 78 8.96 -4.82 -12.77
N GLN A 79 7.99 -4.35 -11.99
CA GLN A 79 7.39 -3.01 -12.09
C GLN A 79 7.89 -2.06 -10.98
N PHE A 80 9.12 -2.26 -10.48
CA PHE A 80 9.67 -1.50 -9.37
C PHE A 80 9.68 0.02 -9.59
N ASP A 81 10.13 0.50 -10.75
CA ASP A 81 10.21 1.95 -11.03
C ASP A 81 8.81 2.60 -11.04
N TYR A 82 7.83 1.89 -11.60
CA TYR A 82 6.43 2.31 -11.62
C TYR A 82 5.86 2.44 -10.20
N PHE A 83 5.97 1.39 -9.39
CA PHE A 83 5.44 1.41 -8.02
C PHE A 83 6.20 2.37 -7.11
N LYS A 84 7.52 2.50 -7.28
CA LYS A 84 8.33 3.50 -6.56
C LYS A 84 7.90 4.92 -6.90
N LYS A 85 7.57 5.23 -8.16
CA LYS A 85 7.00 6.53 -8.57
C LYS A 85 5.63 6.76 -7.94
N ILE A 86 4.76 5.76 -7.89
CA ILE A 86 3.44 5.86 -7.22
C ILE A 86 3.63 6.13 -5.73
N GLN A 87 4.46 5.34 -5.07
CA GLN A 87 4.73 5.45 -3.65
C GLN A 87 5.32 6.83 -3.30
N LYS A 88 6.29 7.31 -4.09
CA LYS A 88 6.88 8.64 -3.93
C LYS A 88 5.84 9.74 -4.10
N ARG A 89 4.95 9.65 -5.10
CA ARG A 89 3.83 10.60 -5.27
C ARG A 89 2.89 10.61 -4.05
N PHE A 90 2.64 9.45 -3.45
CA PHE A 90 1.83 9.33 -2.24
C PHE A 90 2.52 9.95 -1.01
N LEU A 91 3.79 9.65 -0.79
CA LEU A 91 4.63 10.21 0.29
C LEU A 91 4.76 11.73 0.22
N VAL A 92 4.95 12.29 -0.99
CA VAL A 92 4.97 13.74 -1.22
C VAL A 92 3.62 14.38 -0.89
N ARG A 93 2.51 13.71 -1.22
CA ARG A 93 1.16 14.21 -0.90
C ARG A 93 0.89 14.27 0.60
N ILE A 94 1.49 13.35 1.37
CA ILE A 94 1.41 13.35 2.84
C ILE A 94 2.46 14.31 3.47
N ARG A 95 3.29 14.99 2.67
CA ARG A 95 4.39 15.88 3.11
C ARG A 95 5.43 15.20 4.02
N VAL A 96 5.53 13.87 3.99
CA VAL A 96 6.54 13.14 4.79
C VAL A 96 7.94 13.35 4.20
N ILE A 97 8.03 13.62 2.89
CA ILE A 97 9.27 13.82 2.15
C ILE A 97 9.10 15.05 1.25
N LYS A 98 10.11 15.92 1.20
CA LYS A 98 10.14 17.15 0.40
C LYS A 98 10.49 16.88 -1.07
#